data_AF-A0A133XUG2-F1
#
_entry.id   AF-A0A133XUG2-F1
#
_cell.length_a   1.000
_cell.length_b   1.000
_cell.length_c   1.000
_cell.angle_alpha   90.00
_cell.angle_beta   90.00
_cell.angle_gamma   90.00
#
_symmetry.space_group_name_H-M   'P 1'
#
loop_
_entity.id
_entity.type
_entity.pdbx_description
1 polymer ?
#
loop_
_entity_poly.entity_id
_entity_poly.type
_entity_poly.pdbx_seq_one_letter_code
_entity_poly.pdbx_strand_id
1 'polypeptide(L)'
;MRGDLEAAGRLLERDRWHEPFRQRLVPELEAARKLLADQDGVYGTYLSGAGPTVMTLVHAQKSQQVAHLLRKNFPEAVVYDLTLDEQGSCWIED
;
A
#
# COMPACT_ATOMS: atom_id res chain seq x y z
N MET A 1 15.79 6.90 -16.49
CA MET A 1 14.50 6.91 -15.78
C MET A 1 14.78 7.47 -14.39
N ARG A 2 14.24 8.64 -14.00
CA ARG A 2 14.51 9.23 -12.69
C ARG A 2 13.69 8.47 -11.63
N GLY A 3 14.33 7.99 -10.57
CA GLY A 3 13.73 7.25 -9.45
C GLY A 3 12.91 8.14 -8.51
N ASP A 4 12.00 8.95 -9.06
CA ASP A 4 11.10 9.80 -8.29
C ASP A 4 9.90 8.97 -7.78
N LEU A 5 10.12 8.31 -6.63
CA LEU A 5 9.14 7.44 -6.00
C LEU A 5 7.89 8.20 -5.52
N GLU A 6 8.03 9.49 -5.17
CA GLU A 6 6.87 10.31 -4.81
C GLU A 6 5.97 10.59 -6.02
N ALA A 7 6.56 10.92 -7.17
CA ALA A 7 5.79 11.09 -8.40
C ALA A 7 5.11 9.79 -8.83
N ALA A 8 5.82 8.66 -8.73
CA ALA A 8 5.25 7.35 -9.01
C ALA A 8 4.08 7.01 -8.06
N GLY A 9 4.24 7.27 -6.77
CA GLY A 9 3.20 7.07 -5.77
C GLY A 9 1.94 7.90 -6.04
N ARG A 10 2.09 9.20 -6.34
CA ARG A 10 0.96 10.06 -6.76
C ARG A 10 0.25 9.58 -8.02
N LEU A 11 0.95 8.88 -8.92
CA LEU A 11 0.34 8.28 -10.11
C LEU A 11 -0.42 7.00 -9.78
N LEU A 12 0.09 6.18 -8.84
CA LEU A 12 -0.57 4.96 -8.39
C LEU A 12 -1.95 5.25 -7.79
N GLU A 13 -2.07 6.31 -6.99
CA GLU A 13 -3.35 6.70 -6.36
C GLU A 13 -4.38 7.26 -7.35
N ARG A 14 -3.98 7.48 -8.61
CA ARG A 14 -4.83 8.03 -9.68
C ARG A 14 -5.31 6.94 -10.63
N ASP A 15 -5.46 5.71 -10.17
CA ASP A 15 -6.09 4.66 -10.99
C ASP A 15 -7.53 5.09 -11.36
N ARG A 16 -7.77 5.21 -12.67
CA ARG A 16 -9.07 5.58 -13.23
C ARG A 16 -9.88 4.39 -13.72
N TRP A 17 -9.29 3.19 -13.73
CA TRP A 17 -9.87 2.02 -14.35
C TRP A 17 -10.52 1.09 -13.34
N HIS A 18 -9.83 0.69 -12.27
CA HIS A 18 -10.35 -0.31 -11.34
C HIS A 18 -10.90 0.32 -10.06
N GLU A 19 -10.14 1.24 -9.47
CA GLU A 19 -10.50 1.82 -8.17
C GLU A 19 -11.86 2.54 -8.14
N PRO A 20 -12.26 3.38 -9.13
CA PRO A 20 -13.54 4.09 -9.05
C PRO A 20 -14.76 3.17 -8.97
N PHE A 21 -14.70 2.00 -9.62
CA PHE A 21 -15.79 1.02 -9.61
C PHE A 21 -15.76 0.13 -8.35
N ARG A 22 -14.59 -0.02 -7.71
CA ARG A 22 -14.39 -0.86 -6.52
C ARG A 22 -14.36 -0.10 -5.20
N GLN A 23 -14.26 1.23 -5.22
CA GLN A 23 -14.25 2.06 -4.01
C GLN A 23 -15.45 1.78 -3.08
N ARG A 24 -16.61 1.43 -3.65
CA ARG A 24 -17.80 1.04 -2.85
C ARG A 24 -17.67 -0.30 -2.14
N LEU A 25 -16.80 -1.18 -2.62
CA LEU A 25 -16.56 -2.52 -2.08
C LEU A 25 -15.40 -2.56 -1.08
N VAL A 26 -14.54 -1.55 -1.06
CA VAL A 26 -13.37 -1.46 -0.18
C VAL A 26 -13.29 -0.04 0.42
N PRO A 27 -14.20 0.31 1.35
CA PRO A 27 -14.20 1.63 2.00
C PRO A 27 -12.90 1.94 2.76
N GLU A 28 -12.17 0.90 3.17
CA GLU A 28 -10.89 0.99 3.88
C GLU A 28 -9.81 1.67 3.03
N LEU A 29 -9.89 1.61 1.69
CA LEU A 29 -8.91 2.24 0.80
C LEU A 29 -8.88 3.76 1.00
N GLU A 30 -10.04 4.41 0.93
CA GLU A 30 -10.13 5.87 1.10
C GLU A 30 -9.88 6.29 2.54
N ALA A 31 -10.26 5.46 3.52
CA ALA A 31 -9.94 5.71 4.92
C ALA A 31 -8.41 5.66 5.16
N ALA A 32 -7.71 4.67 4.57
CA ALA A 32 -6.27 4.52 4.69
C ALA A 32 -5.53 5.68 4.00
N ARG A 33 -5.95 6.09 2.79
CA ARG A 33 -5.40 7.27 2.11
C ARG A 33 -5.48 8.52 2.97
N LYS A 34 -6.66 8.80 3.55
CA LYS A 34 -6.86 9.96 4.42
C LYS A 34 -6.03 9.90 5.69
N LEU A 35 -5.92 8.71 6.29
CA LEU A 35 -5.10 8.50 7.49
C LEU A 35 -3.61 8.73 7.22
N LEU A 36 -3.14 8.38 6.01
CA LEU A 36 -1.73 8.36 5.65
C LEU A 36 -1.27 9.58 4.84
N ALA A 37 -2.17 10.44 4.38
CA ALA A 37 -1.88 11.57 3.49
C ALA A 37 -0.75 12.49 3.99
N ASP A 38 -0.67 12.68 5.31
CA ASP A 38 0.32 13.56 5.95
C ASP A 38 1.47 12.78 6.62
N GLN A 39 1.56 11.46 6.41
CA GLN A 39 2.62 10.65 7.02
C GLN A 39 3.92 10.71 6.19
N ASP A 40 4.99 11.14 6.85
CA ASP A 40 6.33 11.18 6.25
C ASP A 40 6.79 9.79 5.79
N GLY A 41 7.35 9.74 4.58
CA GLY A 41 7.84 8.53 3.93
C GLY A 41 6.75 7.63 3.31
N VAL A 42 5.48 8.02 3.32
CA VAL A 42 4.43 7.34 2.53
C VAL A 42 4.48 7.86 1.09
N TYR A 43 4.61 6.94 0.13
CA TYR A 43 4.63 7.29 -1.29
C TYR A 43 3.23 7.22 -1.91
N GLY A 44 2.43 6.24 -1.53
CA GLY A 44 1.05 6.13 -1.98
C GLY A 44 0.36 4.85 -1.51
N THR A 45 -0.96 4.92 -1.42
CA THR A 45 -1.84 3.83 -0.99
C THR A 45 -2.85 3.48 -2.08
N TYR A 46 -2.95 2.20 -2.43
CA TYR A 46 -3.74 1.74 -3.57
C TYR A 46 -4.30 0.32 -3.34
N LEU A 47 -5.22 -0.09 -4.21
CA LEU A 47 -5.76 -1.44 -4.18
C LEU A 47 -4.76 -2.45 -4.76
N SER A 48 -4.40 -3.48 -3.99
CA SER A 48 -3.54 -4.56 -4.50
C SER A 48 -4.33 -5.45 -5.45
N GLY A 49 -3.97 -5.40 -6.75
CA GLY A 49 -4.61 -6.16 -7.81
C GLY A 49 -6.12 -5.89 -7.86
N ALA A 50 -6.91 -6.92 -7.59
CA ALA A 50 -8.37 -6.82 -7.61
C ALA A 50 -9.02 -6.39 -6.28
N GLY A 51 -8.24 -6.29 -5.20
CA GLY A 51 -8.75 -6.16 -3.85
C GLY A 51 -9.22 -7.50 -3.25
N PRO A 52 -9.69 -7.50 -1.98
CA PRO A 52 -9.92 -6.32 -1.13
C PRO A 52 -8.66 -5.77 -0.44
N THR A 53 -7.50 -6.41 -0.60
CA THR A 53 -6.25 -5.97 0.03
C THR A 53 -5.86 -4.56 -0.40
N VAL A 54 -5.63 -3.67 0.58
CA VAL A 54 -5.05 -2.34 0.39
C VAL A 54 -3.55 -2.40 0.64
N MET A 55 -2.76 -1.80 -0.24
CA MET A 55 -1.31 -1.76 -0.15
C MET A 55 -0.82 -0.32 -0.05
N THR A 56 0.18 -0.09 0.80
CA THR A 56 0.84 1.21 0.94
C THR A 56 2.32 1.05 0.67
N LEU A 57 2.86 1.83 -0.27
CA LEU A 57 4.29 1.94 -0.47
C LEU A 57 4.84 2.99 0.49
N VAL A 58 5.88 2.62 1.22
CA VAL A 58 6.48 3.43 2.28
C VAL A 58 7.99 3.27 2.27
N HIS A 59 8.71 4.31 2.68
CA HIS A 59 10.14 4.21 2.94
C HIS A 59 10.40 3.18 4.05
N ALA A 60 11.36 2.26 3.85
CA ALA A 60 11.58 1.12 4.75
C ALA A 60 11.77 1.52 6.22
N GLN A 61 12.46 2.63 6.49
CA GLN A 61 12.64 3.16 7.85
C GLN A 61 11.35 3.61 8.55
N LYS A 62 10.25 3.78 7.81
CA LYS A 62 8.94 4.25 8.29
C LYS A 62 7.89 3.12 8.29
N SER A 63 8.21 1.94 7.77
CA SER A 63 7.23 0.84 7.58
C SER A 63 6.55 0.42 8.87
N GLN A 64 7.30 0.25 9.96
CA GLN A 64 6.77 -0.16 11.26
C GLN A 64 5.84 0.89 11.88
N GLN A 65 6.16 2.18 11.74
CA GLN A 65 5.31 3.28 12.19
C GLN A 65 3.97 3.26 11.44
N VAL A 66 4.02 3.15 10.11
CA VAL A 66 2.83 3.08 9.27
C VAL A 66 2.00 1.83 9.57
N ALA A 67 2.63 0.66 9.71
CA ALA A 67 1.96 -0.59 10.07
C ALA A 67 1.27 -0.50 11.44
N HIS A 68 1.91 0.14 12.44
CA HIS A 68 1.30 0.38 13.74
C HIS A 68 0.07 1.28 13.63
N LEU A 69 0.16 2.38 12.86
CA LEU A 69 -0.95 3.30 12.64
C LEU A 69 -2.13 2.60 11.95
N LEU A 70 -1.87 1.77 10.95
CA LEU A 70 -2.88 0.97 10.26
C LEU A 70 -3.54 -0.03 11.22
N ARG A 71 -2.78 -0.82 11.98
CA ARG A 71 -3.34 -1.77 12.96
C ARG A 71 -4.24 -1.10 14.01
N LYS A 72 -3.86 0.10 14.44
CA LYS A 72 -4.63 0.88 15.42
C LYS A 72 -5.97 1.37 14.87
N ASN A 73 -6.01 1.78 13.60
CA ASN A 73 -7.21 2.38 12.98
C ASN A 73 -8.09 1.37 12.24
N PHE A 74 -7.55 0.19 11.91
CA PHE A 74 -8.26 -0.90 11.23
C PHE A 74 -8.10 -2.20 12.05
N PRO A 75 -8.71 -2.30 13.24
CA PRO A 75 -8.50 -3.43 14.17
C PRO A 75 -8.97 -4.78 13.61
N GLU A 76 -9.92 -4.77 12.68
CA GLU A 76 -10.43 -5.98 12.00
C GLU A 76 -9.54 -6.41 10.82
N ALA A 77 -8.60 -5.56 10.38
CA ALA A 77 -7.70 -5.86 9.27
C ALA A 77 -6.42 -6.54 9.76
N VAL A 78 -5.96 -7.54 9.00
CA VAL A 78 -4.63 -8.11 9.20
C VAL A 78 -3.60 -7.28 8.44
N VAL A 79 -2.61 -6.73 9.15
CA VAL A 79 -1.58 -5.86 8.58
C VAL A 79 -0.23 -6.57 8.57
N TYR A 80 0.32 -6.74 7.36
CA TYR A 80 1.66 -7.28 7.12
C TYR A 80 2.62 -6.14 6.77
N ASP A 81 3.81 -6.16 7.38
CA ASP A 81 4.95 -5.36 6.92
C ASP A 81 5.81 -6.27 6.02
N LEU A 82 5.93 -5.91 4.75
CA LEU A 82 6.51 -6.76 3.71
C LEU A 82 7.58 -6.00 2.93
N THR A 83 8.58 -6.74 2.47
CA THR A 83 9.58 -6.24 1.52
C THR A 83 9.33 -6.84 0.14
N LEU A 84 9.90 -6.21 -0.90
CA LEU A 84 9.89 -6.79 -2.24
C LEU A 84 10.63 -8.13 -2.22
N ASP A 85 10.04 -9.12 -2.89
CA ASP A 85 10.74 -10.34 -3.24
C ASP A 85 11.57 -10.07 -4.51
N GLU A 86 12.89 -10.10 -4.36
CA GLU A 86 13.85 -9.86 -5.44
C GLU A 86 14.30 -11.16 -6.14
N GLN A 87 13.99 -12.32 -5.57
CA GLN A 87 14.36 -13.62 -6.12
C GLN A 87 13.26 -14.18 -7.03
N GLY A 88 12.00 -13.90 -6.69
CA GLY A 88 10.85 -14.50 -7.34
C GLY A 88 10.80 -16.02 -7.10
N SER A 89 10.24 -16.77 -8.04
CA SER A 89 10.17 -18.23 -7.92
C SER A 89 11.54 -18.88 -8.12
N CYS A 90 12.01 -19.65 -7.14
CA CYS A 90 13.22 -20.47 -7.25
C CYS A 90 12.93 -21.95 -6.96
N TRP A 91 13.80 -22.82 -7.46
CA TRP A 91 13.79 -24.24 -7.10
C TRP A 91 14.53 -24.42 -5.78
N ILE A 92 13.95 -25.18 -4.86
CA ILE A 92 14.60 -25.56 -3.60
C ILE A 92 15.07 -27.00 -3.76
N GLU A 93 16.39 -27.21 -3.66
CA GLU A 93 16.98 -28.55 -3.58
C GLU A 93 17.01 -29.00 -2.11
N ASP A 94 16.79 -30.31 -1.87
CA ASP A 94 16.84 -30.95 -0.54
C ASP A 94 18.28 -31.09 0.01
#